data_AF-A0A939I671-F1
#
_entry.id   AF-A0A939I671-F1
#
_cell.length_a   1.000
_cell.length_b   1.000
_cell.length_c   1.000
_cell.angle_alpha   90.00
_cell.angle_beta   90.00
_cell.angle_gamma   90.00
#
_symmetry.space_group_name_H-M   'P 1'
#
loop_
_entity.id
_entity.type
_entity.pdbx_description
1 polymer ?
#
loop_
_entity_poly.entity_id
_entity_poly.type
_entity_poly.pdbx_seq_one_letter_code
_entity_poly.pdbx_strand_id
1 'polypeptide(L)' 'MAPPSEAYRPSIVGERVFDVRSGRWGAFMGWQQGRAFLRPLGGGVEWDVEARWITNTEQ' A
#
# COMPACT_ATOMS: atom_id res chain seq x y z
N MET A 1 15.01 4.15 5.61
CA MET A 1 14.33 4.26 4.30
C MET A 1 13.49 5.53 4.30
N ALA A 2 13.45 6.27 3.19
CA ALA A 2 12.66 7.47 3.05
C ALA A 2 11.37 7.18 2.25
N PRO A 3 10.28 7.92 2.46
CA PRO A 3 9.11 7.84 1.59
C PRO A 3 9.48 8.12 0.12
N PRO A 4 8.75 7.54 -0.85
CA PRO A 4 8.86 7.95 -2.25
C PRO A 4 8.60 9.45 -2.42
N SER A 5 9.26 10.07 -3.40
CA SER A 5 9.06 11.48 -3.75
C SER A 5 7.63 11.77 -4.21
N GLU A 6 7.00 10.79 -4.86
CA GLU A 6 5.60 10.83 -5.27
C GLU A 6 4.85 9.64 -4.65
N ALA A 7 3.97 9.94 -3.71
CA ALA A 7 3.11 8.95 -3.10
C ALA A 7 1.87 8.72 -3.96
N TYR A 8 1.50 7.46 -4.15
CA TYR A 8 0.30 7.05 -4.84
C TYR A 8 -0.87 6.91 -3.87
N ARG A 9 -2.06 7.36 -4.27
CA ARG A 9 -3.28 7.26 -3.47
C ARG A 9 -4.31 6.36 -4.16
N PRO A 10 -4.34 5.05 -3.85
CA PRO A 10 -5.31 4.13 -4.45
C PRO A 10 -6.74 4.52 -4.10
N SER A 11 -7.64 4.25 -5.04
CA SER A 11 -9.07 4.56 -4.93
C SER A 11 -9.97 3.35 -5.16
N ILE A 12 -9.43 2.23 -5.67
CA ILE A 12 -10.18 1.05 -6.05
C ILE A 12 -9.78 -0.14 -5.17
N VAL A 13 -10.73 -0.70 -4.44
CA VAL A 13 -10.50 -1.94 -3.66
C VAL A 13 -10.07 -3.07 -4.60
N GLY A 14 -9.02 -3.79 -4.21
CA GLY A 14 -8.37 -4.82 -5.00
C GLY A 14 -7.19 -4.32 -5.84
N GLU A 15 -7.02 -3.00 -5.97
CA GLU A 15 -5.90 -2.41 -6.71
C GLU A 15 -4.56 -2.85 -6.13
N ARG A 16 -3.64 -3.25 -7.02
CA ARG A 16 -2.30 -3.69 -6.64
C ARG A 16 -1.42 -2.46 -6.37
N VAL A 17 -0.90 -2.36 -5.16
CA VAL A 17 -0.01 -1.26 -4.73
C VAL A 17 1.23 -1.79 -4.03
N PHE A 18 2.31 -1.03 -4.10
CA PHE A 18 3.57 -1.37 -3.45
C PHE A 18 3.73 -0.52 -2.18
N ASP A 19 3.94 -1.19 -1.05
CA ASP A 19 4.30 -0.53 0.20
C ASP A 19 5.83 -0.46 0.27
N VAL A 20 6.36 0.74 -0.01
CA VAL A 20 7.80 0.99 0.03
C VAL A 20 8.35 0.67 1.42
N ARG A 21 7.62 0.98 2.51
CA ARG A 21 8.06 0.79 3.90
C ARG A 21 8.38 -0.67 4.22
N SER A 22 7.56 -1.59 3.73
CA SER A 22 7.72 -3.03 3.99
C SER A 22 8.30 -3.82 2.81
N GLY A 23 8.52 -3.17 1.67
CA GLY A 23 9.15 -3.77 0.48
C GLY A 23 8.31 -4.87 -0.15
N ARG A 24 6.97 -4.75 -0.11
CA ARG A 24 6.06 -5.79 -0.60
C ARG A 24 4.83 -5.24 -1.30
N TRP A 25 4.34 -6.02 -2.26
CA TRP A 25 3.07 -5.78 -2.93
C TRP A 25 1.89 -6.21 -2.07
N GLY A 26 0.82 -5.41 -2.11
CA GLY A 26 -0.47 -5.73 -1.51
C GLY A 26 -1.64 -5.29 -2.39
N ALA A 27 -2.81 -5.88 -2.14
CA ALA A 27 -4.07 -5.41 -2.69
C ALA A 27 -4.69 -4.41 -1.71
N PHE A 28 -5.09 -3.25 -2.21
CA PHE A 28 -5.75 -2.21 -1.44
C PHE A 28 -7.15 -2.66 -0.98
N MET A 29 -7.46 -2.49 0.31
CA MET A 29 -8.75 -2.89 0.90
C MET A 29 -9.63 -1.71 1.29
N GLY A 30 -9.07 -0.50 1.35
CA GLY A 30 -9.79 0.69 1.77
C GLY A 30 -8.94 1.59 2.66
N TRP A 31 -9.46 2.80 2.88
CA TRP A 31 -8.89 3.77 3.81
C TRP A 31 -9.60 3.68 5.15
N GLN A 32 -8.85 3.65 6.24
CA GLN A 32 -9.39 3.80 7.58
C GLN A 32 -8.43 4.67 8.40
N GLN A 33 -8.97 5.74 9.00
CA GLN A 33 -8.20 6.73 9.78
C GLN A 33 -6.97 7.28 9.03
N GLY A 34 -7.10 7.50 7.72
CA GLY A 34 -6.02 8.05 6.87
C GLY A 34 -4.92 7.05 6.49
N ARG A 35 -5.09 5.77 6.82
CA ARG A 35 -4.15 4.68 6.50
C ARG A 35 -4.80 3.73 5.50
N ALA A 36 -4.02 3.22 4.56
CA ALA A 36 -4.47 2.20 3.63
C ALA A 36 -4.34 0.84 4.31
N PHE A 37 -5.41 0.05 4.26
CA PHE A 37 -5.37 -1.35 4.65
C PHE A 37 -5.05 -2.19 3.43
N LEU A 38 -4.07 -3.06 3.53
CA LEU A 38 -3.54 -3.90 2.47
C LEU A 38 -3.60 -5.37 2.88
N ARG A 39 -3.76 -6.25 1.90
CA ARG A 39 -3.62 -7.70 2.06
C ARG A 39 -2.59 -8.27 1.09
N PRO A 40 -1.90 -9.37 1.42
CA PRO A 40 -0.98 -10.00 0.48
C PRO A 40 -1.74 -10.56 -0.73
N LEU A 41 -1.13 -10.51 -1.91
CA LEU A 41 -1.76 -11.00 -3.15
C LEU A 41 -2.04 -12.51 -3.14
N GLY A 42 -1.24 -13.29 -2.40
CA GLY A 42 -1.40 -14.75 -2.23
C GLY A 42 -2.11 -15.18 -0.95
N GLY A 43 -2.66 -14.23 -0.18
CA GLY A 43 -3.16 -14.48 1.18
C GLY A 43 -2.08 -14.39 2.25
N GLY A 44 -2.50 -14.37 3.52
CA GLY A 44 -1.62 -14.19 4.69
C GLY A 44 -2.02 -13.01 5.55
N VAL A 45 -1.06 -12.44 6.28
CA VAL A 45 -1.30 -11.39 7.27
C VAL A 45 -1.49 -10.04 6.59
N GLU A 46 -2.65 -9.43 6.83
CA GLU A 46 -3.00 -8.06 6.42
C GLU A 46 -2.18 -7.02 7.19
N TRP A 47 -2.06 -5.82 6.63
CA TRP A 47 -1.37 -4.72 7.29
C TRP A 47 -1.92 -3.36 6.88
N ASP A 48 -1.64 -2.35 7.71
CA ASP A 48 -1.90 -0.95 7.40
C ASP A 48 -0.62 -0.19 7.04
N VAL A 49 -0.77 0.83 6.20
CA VAL A 49 0.33 1.71 5.79
C VAL A 49 -0.15 3.15 5.61
N GLU A 50 0.68 4.13 5.96
CA GLU A 50 0.39 5.53 5.69
C GLU A 50 0.47 5.81 4.18
N ALA A 51 -0.41 6.66 3.67
CA ALA A 51 -0.47 6.99 2.25
C ALA A 51 0.88 7.38 1.64
N ARG A 52 1.73 8.08 2.41
CA ARG A 52 3.05 8.52 1.95
C ARG A 52 4.01 7.40 1.55
N TRP A 53 3.75 6.16 1.93
CA TRP A 53 4.61 5.00 1.62
C TRP A 53 4.12 4.17 0.44
N ILE A 54 2.99 4.54 -0.17
CA ILE A 54 2.37 3.75 -1.23
C ILE A 54 2.85 4.24 -2.60
N THR A 55 3.16 3.31 -3.49
CA THR A 55 3.40 3.56 -4.92
C THR A 55 2.64 2.55 -5.78
N ASN A 56 2.53 2.80 -7.08
CA ASN A 56 2.02 1.84 -8.07
C ASN A 56 3.16 1.11 -8.83
N THR A 57 4.42 1.45 -8.54
CA THR A 57 5.63 0.79 -9.05
C THR A 57 6.51 0.31 -7.90
N GLU A 58 7.42 -0.64 -8.17
CA GLU A 58 8.58 -0.85 -7.30
C GLU A 58 9.53 0.36 -7.39
N GLN A 59 10.22 0.68 -6.30
CA GLN A 59 11.22 1.75 -6.18
C GLN A 59 12.56 1.14 -5.79
#